data_AF-A0A960GI65-F1
#
_entry.id   AF-A0A960GI65-F1
#
_cell.length_a   1.000
_cell.length_b   1.000
_cell.length_c   1.000
_cell.angle_alpha   90.00
_cell.angle_beta   90.00
_cell.angle_gamma   90.00
#
_symmetry.space_group_name_H-M   'P 1'
#
loop_
_entity.id
_entity.type
_entity.pdbx_description
1 polymer ?
#
loop_
_entity_poly.entity_id
_entity_poly.type
_entity_poly.pdbx_seq_one_letter_code
_entity_poly.pdbx_strand_id
1 'polypeptide(L)' 'MTNVTAQASMTLDWLSATPSIAIPIYQRDYRWTQGSCEQLLADVRAIASAPNGRTHFIGSILSTPEQSGGVTLVDGQ' A
#
# COMPACT_ATOMS: atom_id res chain seq x y z
N MET A 1 19.50 -10.02 15.91
CA MET A 1 18.04 -10.03 16.11
C MET A 1 17.49 -8.92 15.23
N THR A 2 16.57 -9.24 14.32
CA THR A 2 16.04 -8.24 13.37
C THR A 2 14.69 -7.75 13.89
N ASN A 3 14.57 -6.44 14.15
CA ASN A 3 13.35 -5.82 14.68
C ASN A 3 12.33 -5.50 13.57
N VAL A 4 12.33 -6.27 12.49
CA VAL A 4 11.51 -6.05 11.28
C VAL A 4 10.96 -7.39 10.80
N THR A 5 9.68 -7.40 10.47
CA THR A 5 8.97 -8.51 9.83
C THR A 5 8.45 -8.06 8.46
N ALA A 6 8.51 -8.94 7.46
CA ALA A 6 7.98 -8.67 6.12
C ALA A 6 7.01 -9.79 5.70
N GLN A 7 5.87 -9.41 5.14
CA GLN A 7 4.85 -10.32 4.64
C GLN A 7 4.28 -9.80 3.32
N ALA A 8 4.03 -10.70 2.37
CA ALA A 8 3.27 -10.39 1.17
C ALA A 8 1.77 -10.54 1.44
N SER A 9 0.99 -9.54 1.04
CA SER A 9 -0.47 -9.50 1.20
C SER A 9 -1.12 -8.98 -0.06
N MET A 10 -2.34 -9.45 -0.35
CA MET A 10 -3.18 -8.80 -1.35
C MET A 10 -3.62 -7.43 -0.82
N THR A 11 -3.61 -6.42 -1.69
CA THR A 11 -3.88 -5.02 -1.29
C THR A 11 -5.25 -4.86 -0.64
N LEU A 12 -6.29 -5.48 -1.20
CA LEU A 12 -7.65 -5.38 -0.65
C LEU A 12 -7.78 -6.10 0.69
N ASP A 13 -7.12 -7.24 0.88
CA ASP A 13 -7.13 -7.97 2.15
C ASP A 13 -6.45 -7.13 3.24
N TRP A 14 -5.30 -6.53 2.92
CA TRP A 14 -4.59 -5.67 3.86
C TRP A 14 -5.40 -4.42 4.24
N LEU A 15 -5.99 -3.74 3.26
CA LEU A 15 -6.86 -2.57 3.51
C LEU A 15 -8.08 -2.95 4.35
N SER A 16 -8.70 -4.10 4.08
CA SER A 16 -9.91 -4.54 4.79
C SER A 16 -9.60 -4.99 6.23
N ALA A 17 -8.41 -5.53 6.48
CA ALA A 17 -7.97 -5.95 7.80
C ALA A 17 -7.40 -4.80 8.65
N THR A 18 -7.11 -3.64 8.04
CA THR A 18 -6.46 -2.50 8.72
C THR A 18 -7.49 -1.39 9.01
N PRO A 19 -8.03 -1.30 10.24
CA PRO A 19 -9.16 -0.44 10.56
C PRO A 19 -8.82 1.06 10.48
N SER A 20 -7.56 1.43 10.70
CA SER A 20 -7.10 2.82 10.59
C SER A 20 -5.64 2.87 10.16
N ILE A 21 -5.33 3.82 9.29
CA ILE A 21 -3.99 4.09 8.78
C ILE A 21 -3.65 5.54 9.10
N ALA A 22 -2.71 5.77 10.01
CA ALA A 22 -2.23 7.09 10.38
C ALA A 22 -1.01 7.48 9.53
N ILE A 23 -1.01 8.72 9.04
CA ILE A 23 0.13 9.33 8.35
C ILE A 23 0.76 10.37 9.29
N PRO A 24 2.04 10.22 9.70
CA PRO A 24 2.68 11.19 10.57
C PRO A 24 2.85 12.57 9.93
N ILE A 25 2.76 13.64 10.73
CA ILE A 25 2.86 15.03 10.26
C ILE A 25 4.21 15.39 9.62
N TYR A 26 5.27 14.63 9.91
CA TYR A 26 6.61 14.84 9.38
C TYR A 26 6.84 14.13 8.04
N GLN A 27 5.81 13.51 7.48
CA GLN A 27 5.86 12.96 6.13
C GLN A 27 5.89 14.07 5.06
N ARG A 28 6.48 13.74 3.91
CA ARG A 28 6.47 14.66 2.76
C ARG A 28 5.06 14.83 2.24
N ASP A 29 4.77 16.00 1.68
CA ASP A 29 3.53 16.23 0.95
C ASP A 29 3.31 15.14 -0.11
N TYR A 30 2.08 14.66 -0.23
CA TYR A 30 1.68 13.82 -1.35
C TYR A 30 1.85 14.58 -2.67
N ARG A 31 2.63 14.01 -3.59
CA ARG A 31 2.99 14.66 -4.87
C ARG A 31 2.40 13.99 -6.10
N TRP A 32 1.57 12.96 -5.95
CA TRP A 32 0.95 12.39 -7.15
C TRP A 32 0.05 13.42 -7.79
N THR A 33 0.14 13.45 -9.11
CA THR A 33 -0.74 14.23 -9.94
C THR A 33 -1.94 13.38 -10.33
N GLN A 34 -2.98 14.01 -10.87
CA GLN A 34 -4.07 13.27 -11.50
C GLN A 34 -3.57 12.27 -12.57
N GLY A 35 -2.58 12.66 -13.37
CA GLY A 35 -1.97 11.77 -14.37
C GLY A 35 -1.29 10.56 -13.76
N SER A 36 -0.70 10.69 -12.56
CA SER A 36 -0.13 9.57 -11.80
C SER A 36 -1.23 8.59 -11.36
N CYS A 37 -2.36 9.10 -10.87
CA CYS A 37 -3.52 8.28 -10.49
C CYS A 37 -4.13 7.56 -11.70
N GLU A 38 -4.26 8.26 -12.83
CA GLU A 38 -4.78 7.70 -14.09
C GLU A 38 -3.88 6.59 -14.63
N GLN A 39 -2.56 6.78 -14.57
CA GLN A 39 -1.59 5.75 -14.95
C GLN A 39 -1.73 4.51 -14.07
N LEU A 40 -1.77 4.67 -12.74
CA LEU A 40 -1.97 3.53 -11.82
C LEU A 40 -3.25 2.76 -12.16
N LEU A 41 -4.36 3.46 -12.41
CA LEU A 41 -5.62 2.83 -12.75
C LEU A 41 -5.55 2.11 -14.10
N ALA A 42 -4.87 2.68 -15.09
CA ALA A 42 -4.64 2.05 -16.38
C ALA A 42 -3.81 0.76 -16.23
N ASP A 43 -2.75 0.79 -15.42
CA ASP A 43 -1.90 -0.37 -15.14
C ASP A 43 -2.70 -1.48 -14.47
N VAL A 44 -3.52 -1.15 -13.46
CA VAL A 44 -4.41 -2.12 -12.80
C VAL A 44 -5.38 -2.76 -13.80
N ARG A 45 -5.97 -1.98 -14.71
CA ARG A 45 -6.90 -2.50 -15.73
C ARG A 45 -6.19 -3.39 -16.76
N ALA A 46 -4.98 -3.02 -17.19
CA ALA A 46 -4.18 -3.81 -18.11
C ALA A 46 -3.77 -5.16 -17.51
N ILE A 47 -3.44 -5.17 -16.21
CA ILE A 47 -3.17 -6.38 -15.45
C ILE A 47 -4.42 -7.25 -15.35
N ALA A 48 -5.56 -6.67 -15.00
CA ALA A 48 -6.82 -7.40 -14.85
C ALA A 48 -7.30 -8.04 -16.16
N SER A 49 -6.97 -7.46 -17.31
CA SER A 49 -7.32 -8.01 -18.63
C SER A 49 -6.29 -9.00 -19.20
N ALA A 50 -5.14 -9.18 -18.55
CA ALA A 50 -4.09 -10.06 -19.04
C ALA A 50 -4.50 -11.55 -18.90
N PRO A 51 -4.26 -12.39 -19.93
CA PRO A 51 -4.51 -13.81 -19.82
C PRO A 51 -3.62 -14.42 -18.73
N ASN A 52 -4.22 -15.26 -17.87
CA ASN A 52 -3.60 -16.05 -16.80
C ASN A 52 -3.50 -15.41 -15.40
N GLY A 53 -4.31 -14.38 -15.07
CA GLY A 53 -4.61 -14.01 -13.67
C GLY A 53 -3.38 -13.83 -12.78
N ARG A 54 -2.34 -13.14 -13.29
CA ARG A 54 -1.09 -12.97 -12.57
C ARG A 54 -1.28 -12.01 -11.40
N THR A 55 -0.69 -12.33 -10.25
CA THR A 55 -0.48 -11.35 -9.18
C THR A 55 0.62 -10.38 -9.60
N HIS A 56 0.40 -9.09 -9.39
CA HIS A 56 1.37 -8.04 -9.69
C HIS A 56 1.82 -7.36 -8.40
N PHE A 57 3.13 -7.19 -8.25
CA PHE A 57 3.71 -6.43 -7.15
C PHE A 57 3.64 -4.94 -7.47
N ILE A 58 2.90 -4.18 -6.65
CA ILE A 58 2.70 -2.73 -6.82
C ILE A 58 3.58 -1.89 -5.89
N GLY A 59 4.25 -2.52 -4.92
CA GLY A 59 5.13 -1.85 -3.97
C GLY A 59 5.14 -2.50 -2.59
N SER A 60 5.97 -1.95 -1.71
CA SER A 60 6.02 -2.29 -0.28
C SER A 60 5.64 -1.08 0.54
N ILE A 61 4.99 -1.32 1.68
CA ILE A 61 4.73 -0.32 2.71
C ILE A 61 5.55 -0.66 3.95
N LEU A 62 6.02 0.36 4.66
CA LEU A 62 6.61 0.21 5.98
C LEU A 62 5.65 0.80 7.00
N SER A 63 5.31 0.01 8.03
CA SER A 63 4.36 0.45 9.05
C SER A 63 4.78 0.00 10.44
N THR A 64 4.21 0.66 11.44
CA THR A 64 4.31 0.29 12.86
C THR A 64 2.91 0.04 13.41
N PRO A 65 2.67 -1.07 14.15
CA PRO A 65 1.35 -1.37 14.70
C PRO A 65 1.03 -0.46 15.88
N GLU A 66 -0.24 -0.09 16.00
CA GLU A 66 -0.77 0.66 17.15
C GLU A 66 -1.56 -0.25 18.09
N GLN A 67 -1.64 0.13 19.37
CA GLN A 67 -2.42 -0.61 20.38
C GLN A 67 -3.92 -0.66 20.06
N SER A 68 -4.40 0.32 19.30
CA SER A 68 -5.79 0.45 18.82
C SER A 68 -6.16 -0.58 17.74
N GLY A 69 -5.19 -1.35 17.22
CA GLY A 69 -5.38 -2.24 16.07
C GLY A 69 -5.16 -1.55 14.72
N GLY A 70 -4.86 -0.25 14.71
CA GLY A 70 -4.43 0.48 13.52
C GLY A 70 -2.94 0.35 13.22
N VAL A 71 -2.49 1.09 12.20
CA VAL A 71 -1.08 1.22 11.85
C VAL A 71 -0.70 2.68 11.60
N THR A 72 0.52 3.04 11.96
CA THR A 72 1.18 4.26 11.48
C THR A 72 2.07 3.92 10.29
N LEU A 73 1.87 4.58 9.14
CA LEU A 73 2.73 4.42 7.95
C LEU A 73 4.01 5.24 8.08
N VAL A 74 5.14 4.58 7.82
CA VAL A 74 6.49 5.16 7.83
C VAL A 74 6.98 5.40 6.40
N ASP A 75 6.62 4.53 5.46
CA ASP A 75 6.95 4.67 4.02
C ASP A 75 5.88 3.99 3.16
N GLY A 76 5.78 4.40 1.89
CA GLY A 76 4.79 3.90 0.93
C GLY A 76 3.46 4.66 0.92
N GLN A 77 3.49 5.94 1.33
CA GLN A 77 2.36 6.89 1.24
C GLN A 77 2.28 7.59 -0.14
#